data_AF-A0A1G6GS94-F1
#
_entry.id   AF-A0A1G6GS94-F1
#
_cell.length_a   1.000
_cell.length_b   1.000
_cell.length_c   1.000
_cell.angle_alpha   90.00
_cell.angle_beta   90.00
_cell.angle_gamma   90.00
#
_symmetry.space_group_name_H-M   'P 1'
#
loop_
_entity.id
_entity.type
_entity.pdbx_description
1 polymer ?
#
loop_
_entity_poly.entity_id
_entity_poly.type
_entity_poly.pdbx_seq_one_letter_code
_entity_poly.pdbx_strand_id
1 'polypeptide(L)'
;MKNVFFIFLLLSSLVGTSYGQDYESALKTGFEKIDKKDFKGAIEDFKIALKSKPGDLDATYGLIASNLFSDNIKEAQSLLSSALVGNPNYAGFLLAQAIISIKKNELDNAISFLDKAAEQNNKTFEEQIILNRGSLKVKREDYEGALADFNKLLAINPSNGGAYSNIGILYYKQEKYKEAITSFDQALEIDPSNTIALYNRGMCYYKQDIKPEACLDFHHSCRLNNTNACKMIITYCTKQVK
;
A
#
# COMPACT_ATOMS: atom_id res chain seq x y z
N MET A 1 -10.63 -1.50 10.36
CA MET A 1 -10.37 -0.06 10.60
C MET A 1 -10.76 0.40 12.02
N LYS A 2 -10.29 -0.24 13.11
CA LYS A 2 -10.56 0.29 14.48
C LYS A 2 -9.43 0.21 15.51
N ASN A 3 -8.30 -0.44 15.28
CA ASN A 3 -7.33 -0.71 16.36
C ASN A 3 -5.98 0.04 16.31
N VAL A 4 -5.76 0.92 15.33
CA VAL A 4 -4.56 1.81 15.33
C VAL A 4 -4.81 3.10 16.12
N PHE A 5 -6.07 3.42 16.43
CA PHE A 5 -6.48 4.69 17.03
C PHE A 5 -6.13 4.85 18.52
N PHE A 6 -5.78 3.77 19.23
CA PHE A 6 -5.66 3.81 20.69
C PHE A 6 -4.24 4.00 21.25
N ILE A 7 -3.20 3.88 20.41
CA ILE A 7 -1.81 3.97 20.88
C ILE A 7 -1.27 5.41 20.82
N PHE A 8 -1.87 6.31 20.03
CA PHE A 8 -1.42 7.70 19.91
C PHE A 8 -1.85 8.62 21.07
N LEU A 9 -2.76 8.17 21.95
CA LEU A 9 -3.37 9.01 22.99
C LEU A 9 -2.59 9.07 24.32
N LEU A 10 -1.49 8.34 24.49
CA LEU A 10 -0.79 8.23 25.79
C LEU A 10 0.61 8.88 25.85
N LEU A 11 1.08 9.55 24.79
CA LEU A 11 2.38 10.24 24.80
C LEU A 11 2.29 11.77 24.92
N SER A 12 1.09 12.35 25.13
CA SER A 12 0.92 13.80 25.26
C SER A 12 1.22 14.37 26.65
N SER A 13 1.56 13.53 27.64
CA SER A 13 2.02 14.01 28.94
C SER A 13 3.52 13.77 29.09
N LEU A 14 4.28 14.87 29.14
CA LEU A 14 5.71 14.99 29.51
C LEU A 14 6.69 14.97 28.32
N VAL A 15 6.78 16.07 27.56
CA VAL A 15 7.80 17.14 27.68
C VAL A 15 7.45 18.23 26.64
N GLY A 16 7.65 19.50 27.02
CA GLY A 16 7.09 20.69 26.35
C GLY A 16 7.51 20.90 24.90
N THR A 17 6.51 20.94 24.02
CA THR A 17 6.04 22.09 23.24
C THR A 17 4.72 21.62 22.61
N SER A 18 3.56 22.10 23.07
CA SER A 18 2.30 21.75 22.40
C SER A 18 2.27 22.49 21.06
N TYR A 19 2.75 21.84 20.01
CA TYR A 19 2.45 22.28 18.66
C TYR A 19 0.92 22.36 18.56
N GLY A 20 0.40 23.52 18.15
CA GLY A 20 -1.03 23.82 18.28
C GLY A 20 -1.93 22.76 17.62
N GLN A 21 -3.22 22.74 17.97
CA GLN A 21 -4.21 21.81 17.41
C GLN A 21 -4.16 21.72 15.87
N ASP A 22 -3.78 22.83 15.21
CA ASP A 22 -3.61 22.91 13.76
C ASP A 22 -2.53 21.97 13.20
N TYR A 23 -1.42 21.73 13.92
CA TYR A 23 -0.37 20.80 13.49
C TYR A 23 -0.85 19.34 13.52
N GLU A 24 -1.37 18.89 14.66
CA GLU A 24 -1.81 17.51 14.83
C GLU A 24 -2.96 17.17 13.89
N SER A 25 -3.90 18.12 13.73
CA SER A 25 -4.99 18.01 12.79
C SER A 25 -4.47 17.89 11.35
N ALA A 26 -3.60 18.81 10.92
CA ALA A 26 -3.07 18.80 9.56
C ALA A 26 -2.24 17.55 9.25
N LEU A 27 -1.39 17.09 10.17
CA LEU A 27 -0.61 15.88 9.98
C LEU A 27 -1.53 14.66 9.75
N LYS A 28 -2.55 14.53 10.59
CA LYS A 28 -3.51 13.43 10.51
C LYS A 28 -4.33 13.50 9.22
N THR A 29 -4.93 14.65 8.91
CA THR A 29 -5.78 14.79 7.71
C THR A 29 -4.97 14.63 6.43
N GLY A 30 -3.69 15.04 6.43
CA GLY A 30 -2.78 14.83 5.33
C GLY A 30 -2.65 13.34 4.95
N PHE A 31 -2.43 12.46 5.93
CA PHE A 31 -2.36 11.01 5.68
C PHE A 31 -3.71 10.41 5.29
N GLU A 32 -4.81 10.84 5.92
CA GLU A 32 -6.16 10.38 5.53
C GLU A 32 -6.52 10.76 4.08
N LYS A 33 -6.03 11.91 3.61
CA LYS A 33 -6.22 12.35 2.22
C LYS A 33 -5.38 11.54 1.23
N ILE A 34 -4.18 11.09 1.61
CA ILE A 34 -3.41 10.12 0.81
C ILE A 34 -4.23 8.84 0.59
N ASP A 35 -4.84 8.31 1.65
CA ASP A 35 -5.65 7.08 1.57
C ASP A 35 -6.87 7.26 0.64
N LYS A 36 -7.46 8.45 0.66
CA LYS A 36 -8.57 8.84 -0.24
C LYS A 36 -8.11 9.25 -1.64
N LYS A 37 -6.81 9.19 -1.92
CA LYS A 37 -6.17 9.63 -3.18
C LYS A 37 -6.33 11.13 -3.48
N ASP A 38 -6.66 11.93 -2.47
CA ASP A 38 -6.64 13.39 -2.54
C ASP A 38 -5.22 13.92 -2.27
N PHE A 39 -4.32 13.70 -3.23
CA PHE A 39 -2.92 14.06 -3.08
C PHE A 39 -2.70 15.58 -3.02
N LYS A 40 -3.56 16.36 -3.69
CA LYS A 40 -3.46 17.82 -3.67
C LYS A 40 -3.82 18.35 -2.27
N GLY A 41 -4.94 17.90 -1.71
CA GLY A 41 -5.32 18.28 -0.35
C GLY A 41 -4.32 17.78 0.70
N ALA A 42 -3.71 16.61 0.48
CA ALA A 42 -2.66 16.10 1.37
C ALA A 42 -1.42 17.00 1.36
N ILE A 43 -0.98 17.47 0.18
CA ILE A 43 0.14 18.42 0.05
C ILE A 43 -0.13 19.72 0.83
N GLU A 44 -1.35 20.24 0.76
CA GLU A 44 -1.75 21.46 1.48
C GLU A 44 -1.66 21.25 3.00
N ASP A 45 -2.18 20.12 3.50
CA ASP A 45 -2.13 19.78 4.92
C ASP A 45 -0.69 19.60 5.44
N PHE A 46 0.16 18.88 4.70
CA PHE A 46 1.55 18.72 5.13
C PHE A 46 2.34 20.03 5.10
N LYS A 47 2.02 20.96 4.19
CA LYS A 47 2.59 22.32 4.20
C LYS A 47 2.16 23.10 5.45
N ILE A 48 0.90 22.96 5.89
CA ILE A 48 0.41 23.56 7.14
C ILE A 48 1.16 22.96 8.33
N ALA A 49 1.28 21.63 8.40
CA ALA A 49 2.01 20.96 9.47
C ALA A 49 3.48 21.42 9.55
N LEU A 50 4.17 21.52 8.41
CA LEU A 50 5.56 21.99 8.33
C LEU A 50 5.73 23.48 8.63
N LYS A 51 4.71 24.31 8.38
CA LYS A 51 4.72 25.71 8.81
C LYS A 51 4.67 25.82 10.34
N SER A 52 3.87 24.97 10.99
CA SER A 52 3.73 24.93 12.45
C SER A 52 4.93 24.26 13.13
N LYS A 53 5.51 23.23 12.51
CA LYS A 53 6.67 22.48 13.01
C LYS A 53 7.67 22.24 11.88
N PRO A 54 8.54 23.21 11.59
CA PRO A 54 9.60 23.03 10.60
C PRO A 54 10.51 21.85 10.95
N GLY A 55 10.84 21.03 9.95
CA GLY A 55 11.73 19.87 10.13
C GLY A 55 11.05 18.60 10.63
N ASP A 56 9.72 18.59 10.78
CA ASP A 56 8.98 17.37 11.12
C ASP A 56 9.13 16.31 10.01
N LEU A 57 9.69 15.16 10.37
CA LEU A 57 10.07 14.12 9.41
C LEU A 57 8.85 13.42 8.80
N ASP A 58 7.79 13.22 9.58
CA ASP A 58 6.54 12.61 9.12
C ASP A 58 5.80 13.51 8.15
N ALA A 59 5.65 14.80 8.48
CA ALA A 59 5.05 15.76 7.57
C ALA A 59 5.88 15.92 6.28
N THR A 60 7.21 15.91 6.40
CA THR A 60 8.11 15.95 5.24
C THR A 60 7.94 14.70 4.36
N TYR A 61 7.89 13.52 4.95
CA TYR A 61 7.62 12.28 4.22
C TYR A 61 6.25 12.30 3.55
N GLY A 62 5.20 12.71 4.28
CA GLY A 62 3.85 12.84 3.74
C GLY A 62 3.79 13.79 2.53
N LEU A 63 4.49 14.92 2.59
CA LEU A 63 4.63 15.86 1.48
C LEU A 63 5.35 15.24 0.27
N ILE A 64 6.46 14.54 0.49
CA ILE A 64 7.20 13.84 -0.57
C ILE A 64 6.32 12.76 -1.20
N ALA A 65 5.71 11.89 -0.38
CA ALA A 65 4.85 10.80 -0.83
C ALA A 65 3.66 11.32 -1.65
N SER A 66 3.01 12.39 -1.19
CA SER A 66 1.89 13.01 -1.91
C SER A 66 2.31 13.51 -3.29
N ASN A 67 3.50 14.11 -3.42
CA ASN A 67 4.05 14.52 -4.72
C ASN A 67 4.41 13.31 -5.61
N LEU A 68 4.92 12.21 -5.03
CA LEU A 68 5.18 10.99 -5.79
C LEU A 68 3.89 10.37 -6.34
N PHE A 69 2.80 10.39 -5.56
CA PHE A 69 1.51 9.84 -5.98
C PHE A 69 0.75 10.77 -6.94
N SER A 70 0.98 12.08 -6.88
CA SER A 70 0.46 13.06 -7.86
C SER A 70 1.32 13.20 -9.12
N ASP A 71 2.30 12.32 -9.31
CA ASP A 71 3.26 12.29 -10.43
C ASP A 71 4.16 13.53 -10.58
N ASN A 72 4.28 14.33 -9.51
CA ASN A 72 5.21 15.46 -9.41
C ASN A 72 6.61 14.97 -8.99
N ILE A 73 7.20 14.06 -9.78
CA ILE A 73 8.43 13.34 -9.42
C ILE A 73 9.61 14.30 -9.18
N LYS A 74 9.74 15.37 -9.99
CA LYS A 74 10.83 16.34 -9.86
C LYS A 74 10.81 17.05 -8.50
N GLU A 75 9.63 17.48 -8.07
CA GLU A 75 9.46 18.15 -6.77
C GLU A 75 9.73 17.17 -5.63
N ALA A 76 9.19 15.95 -5.70
CA ALA A 76 9.45 14.92 -4.72
C ALA A 76 10.94 14.60 -4.57
N GLN A 77 11.68 14.52 -5.68
CA GLN A 77 13.13 14.29 -5.68
C GLN A 77 13.92 15.45 -5.06
N SER A 78 13.51 16.70 -5.35
CA SER A 78 14.11 17.89 -4.75
C SER A 78 13.93 17.89 -3.23
N LEU A 79 12.69 17.70 -2.77
CA LEU A 79 12.34 17.62 -1.34
C LEU A 79 13.09 16.50 -0.63
N LEU A 80 13.12 15.30 -1.23
CA LEU A 80 13.80 14.14 -0.68
C LEU A 80 15.32 14.37 -0.59
N SER A 81 15.93 14.97 -1.61
CA SER A 81 17.38 15.27 -1.61
C SER A 81 17.76 16.20 -0.46
N SER A 82 16.93 17.22 -0.19
CA SER A 82 17.11 18.11 0.95
C SER A 82 16.93 17.36 2.28
N ALA A 83 15.87 16.55 2.40
CA ALA A 83 15.53 15.84 3.63
C ALA A 83 16.58 14.79 4.06
N LEU A 84 17.27 14.18 3.09
CA LEU A 84 18.30 13.16 3.33
C LEU A 84 19.59 13.72 3.96
N VAL A 85 19.90 15.00 3.83
CA VAL A 85 21.16 15.59 4.32
C VAL A 85 21.33 15.41 5.83
N GLY A 86 20.24 15.57 6.61
CA GLY A 86 20.26 15.40 8.07
C GLY A 86 19.73 14.05 8.56
N ASN A 87 18.94 13.35 7.74
CA ASN A 87 18.17 12.19 8.18
C ASN A 87 18.23 11.04 7.14
N PRO A 88 19.43 10.57 6.74
CA PRO A 88 19.58 9.65 5.62
C PRO A 88 18.92 8.28 5.84
N ASN A 89 18.75 7.87 7.10
CA ASN A 89 18.18 6.58 7.47
C ASN A 89 16.74 6.71 8.00
N TYR A 90 16.05 7.83 7.78
CA TYR A 90 14.66 7.91 8.19
C TYR A 90 13.81 6.92 7.37
N ALA A 91 13.06 6.05 8.05
CA ALA A 91 12.28 5.00 7.39
C ALA A 91 11.31 5.52 6.31
N GLY A 92 10.68 6.68 6.54
CA GLY A 92 9.83 7.32 5.52
C GLY A 92 10.61 7.76 4.28
N PHE A 93 11.84 8.27 4.44
CA PHE A 93 12.66 8.69 3.29
C PHE A 93 13.20 7.50 2.51
N LEU A 94 13.54 6.40 3.20
CA LEU A 94 13.88 5.13 2.55
C LEU A 94 12.67 4.57 1.77
N LEU A 95 11.45 4.67 2.32
CA LEU A 95 10.22 4.34 1.59
C LEU A 95 10.03 5.22 0.35
N ALA A 96 10.28 6.52 0.43
CA ALA A 96 10.21 7.41 -0.72
C ALA A 96 11.24 7.04 -1.80
N GLN A 97 12.46 6.67 -1.41
CA GLN A 97 13.47 6.15 -2.34
C GLN A 97 13.00 4.85 -3.00
N ALA A 98 12.41 3.92 -2.24
CA ALA A 98 11.84 2.70 -2.79
C ALA A 98 10.73 2.98 -3.82
N ILE A 99 9.81 3.91 -3.53
CA ILE A 99 8.74 4.31 -4.46
C ILE A 99 9.32 4.90 -5.76
N ILE A 100 10.37 5.73 -5.66
CA ILE A 100 11.04 6.29 -6.84
C ILE A 100 11.69 5.16 -7.66
N SER A 101 12.39 4.22 -7.03
CA SER A 101 12.99 3.07 -7.72
C SER A 101 11.93 2.18 -8.38
N ILE A 102 10.76 1.97 -7.76
CA ILE A 102 9.64 1.26 -8.38
C ILE A 102 9.16 1.98 -9.64
N LYS A 103 9.01 3.31 -9.61
CA LYS A 103 8.62 4.10 -10.79
C LYS A 103 9.64 4.03 -11.93
N LYS A 104 10.92 3.84 -11.60
CA LYS A 104 12.01 3.63 -12.57
C LYS A 104 12.18 2.16 -13.01
N ASN A 105 11.35 1.25 -12.50
CA ASN A 105 11.47 -0.19 -12.72
C ASN A 105 12.80 -0.80 -12.20
N GLU A 106 13.39 -0.18 -11.18
CA GLU A 106 14.61 -0.65 -10.51
C GLU A 106 14.24 -1.51 -9.28
N LEU A 107 13.77 -2.73 -9.52
CA LEU A 107 13.20 -3.59 -8.46
C LEU A 107 14.18 -3.89 -7.33
N ASP A 108 15.44 -4.21 -7.64
CA ASP A 108 16.44 -4.55 -6.62
C ASP A 108 16.83 -3.34 -5.76
N ASN A 109 16.92 -2.16 -6.36
CA ASN A 109 17.13 -0.92 -5.61
C ASN A 109 15.96 -0.67 -4.66
N ALA A 110 14.72 -0.83 -5.14
CA ALA A 110 13.54 -0.64 -4.32
C ALA A 110 13.48 -1.61 -3.13
N ILE A 111 13.80 -2.89 -3.36
CA ILE A 111 13.88 -3.90 -2.29
C ILE A 111 14.99 -3.54 -1.30
N SER A 112 16.17 -3.13 -1.77
CA SER A 112 17.28 -2.72 -0.90
C SER A 112 16.91 -1.53 0.01
N PHE A 113 16.20 -0.53 -0.50
CA PHE A 113 15.70 0.57 0.32
C PHE A 113 14.68 0.11 1.36
N LEU A 114 13.79 -0.84 1.02
CA LEU A 114 12.82 -1.41 1.95
C LEU A 114 13.49 -2.26 3.04
N ASP A 115 14.57 -2.99 2.71
CA ASP A 115 15.36 -3.72 3.69
C ASP A 115 16.00 -2.76 4.70
N LYS A 116 16.66 -1.70 4.20
CA LYS A 116 17.20 -0.63 5.06
C LYS A 116 16.13 0.03 5.91
N ALA A 117 14.92 0.23 5.37
CA ALA A 117 13.81 0.82 6.12
C ALA A 117 13.33 -0.10 7.25
N ALA A 118 13.29 -1.41 7.00
CA ALA A 118 12.92 -2.41 8.00
C ALA A 118 13.92 -2.46 9.17
N GLU A 119 15.21 -2.24 8.91
CA GLU A 119 16.26 -2.19 9.95
C GLU A 119 16.07 -1.03 10.95
N GLN A 120 15.34 0.03 10.57
CA GLN A 120 15.11 1.19 11.42
C GLN A 120 14.10 0.93 12.54
N ASN A 121 13.46 -0.25 12.57
CA ASN A 121 12.48 -0.66 13.58
C ASN A 121 11.38 0.39 13.84
N ASN A 122 10.97 1.09 12.78
CA ASN A 122 9.93 2.11 12.86
C ASN A 122 8.55 1.47 12.77
N LYS A 123 7.85 1.38 13.92
CA LYS A 123 6.51 0.79 14.03
C LYS A 123 5.45 1.48 13.17
N THR A 124 5.60 2.79 12.93
CA THR A 124 4.64 3.55 12.10
C THR A 124 4.62 3.04 10.67
N PHE A 125 5.79 2.64 10.13
CA PHE A 125 5.92 2.20 8.75
C PHE A 125 6.06 0.68 8.59
N GLU A 126 6.13 -0.08 9.69
CA GLU A 126 6.45 -1.51 9.65
C GLU A 126 5.50 -2.30 8.75
N GLU A 127 4.18 -2.13 8.89
CA GLU A 127 3.21 -2.82 8.04
C GLU A 127 3.39 -2.49 6.55
N GLN A 128 3.60 -1.20 6.24
CA GLN A 128 3.77 -0.72 4.86
C GLN A 128 5.07 -1.25 4.24
N ILE A 129 6.17 -1.24 5.00
CA ILE A 129 7.47 -1.72 4.55
C ILE A 129 7.39 -3.21 4.22
N ILE A 130 6.84 -4.02 5.13
CA ILE A 130 6.72 -5.48 4.95
C ILE A 130 5.82 -5.79 3.75
N LEU A 131 4.66 -5.13 3.64
CA LEU A 131 3.72 -5.35 2.54
C LEU A 131 4.36 -5.00 1.18
N ASN A 132 5.00 -3.84 1.09
CA ASN A 132 5.65 -3.40 -0.14
C ASN A 132 6.80 -4.33 -0.52
N ARG A 133 7.65 -4.72 0.45
CA ARG A 133 8.78 -5.62 0.20
C ARG A 133 8.30 -6.97 -0.29
N GLY A 134 7.32 -7.56 0.38
CA GLY A 134 6.71 -8.82 -0.04
C GLY A 134 6.15 -8.74 -1.45
N SER A 135 5.42 -7.67 -1.78
CA SER A 135 4.86 -7.46 -3.13
C SER A 135 5.94 -7.37 -4.21
N LEU A 136 7.06 -6.69 -3.94
CA LEU A 136 8.19 -6.64 -4.87
C LEU A 136 8.91 -7.97 -5.00
N LYS A 137 9.04 -8.75 -3.91
CA LYS A 137 9.58 -10.10 -3.97
C LYS A 137 8.71 -11.04 -4.81
N VAL A 138 7.38 -10.92 -4.77
CA VAL A 138 6.48 -11.64 -5.71
C VAL A 138 6.81 -11.26 -7.17
N LYS A 139 7.04 -9.97 -7.46
CA LYS A 139 7.41 -9.52 -8.81
C LYS A 139 8.78 -10.05 -9.25
N ARG A 140 9.70 -10.23 -8.31
CA ARG A 140 11.03 -10.83 -8.51
C ARG A 140 11.00 -12.37 -8.46
N GLU A 141 9.82 -12.98 -8.35
CA GLU A 141 9.64 -14.44 -8.24
C GLU A 141 10.30 -15.08 -7.00
N ASP A 142 10.67 -14.26 -6.01
CA ASP A 142 11.11 -14.68 -4.68
C ASP A 142 9.87 -14.98 -3.81
N TYR A 143 9.19 -16.08 -4.14
CA TYR A 143 7.92 -16.44 -3.51
C TYR A 143 8.08 -16.83 -2.05
N GLU A 144 9.17 -17.51 -1.68
CA GLU A 144 9.44 -17.88 -0.29
C GLU A 144 9.67 -16.64 0.58
N GLY A 145 10.52 -15.72 0.10
CA GLY A 145 10.78 -14.46 0.80
C GLY A 145 9.54 -13.56 0.87
N ALA A 146 8.69 -13.57 -0.16
CA ALA A 146 7.43 -12.85 -0.15
C ALA A 146 6.43 -13.42 0.86
N LEU A 147 6.27 -14.75 0.91
CA LEU A 147 5.38 -15.41 1.86
C LEU A 147 5.83 -15.20 3.30
N ALA A 148 7.15 -15.21 3.55
CA ALA A 148 7.71 -14.88 4.87
C ALA A 148 7.34 -13.45 5.30
N ASP A 149 7.41 -12.46 4.38
CA ASP A 149 7.00 -11.10 4.65
C ASP A 149 5.50 -11.02 4.97
N PHE A 150 4.63 -11.63 4.15
CA PHE A 150 3.19 -11.59 4.40
C PHE A 150 2.79 -12.32 5.69
N ASN A 151 3.44 -13.43 6.03
CA ASN A 151 3.20 -14.12 7.31
C ASN A 151 3.64 -13.27 8.50
N LYS A 152 4.78 -12.56 8.40
CA LYS A 152 5.18 -11.60 9.43
C LYS A 152 4.12 -10.50 9.58
N LEU A 153 3.62 -9.96 8.47
CA LEU A 153 2.59 -8.94 8.48
C LEU A 153 1.28 -9.44 9.11
N LEU A 154 0.85 -10.66 8.80
CA LEU A 154 -0.36 -11.25 9.39
C LEU A 154 -0.19 -11.59 10.87
N ALA A 155 1.03 -11.86 11.34
CA ALA A 155 1.31 -12.00 12.77
C ALA A 155 1.16 -10.66 13.51
N ILE A 156 1.48 -9.53 12.86
CA ILE A 156 1.30 -8.17 13.41
C ILE A 156 -0.17 -7.75 13.33
N ASN A 157 -0.79 -7.96 12.17
CA ASN A 157 -2.15 -7.57 11.87
C ASN A 157 -2.88 -8.69 11.13
N PRO A 158 -3.58 -9.59 11.86
CA PRO A 158 -4.29 -10.73 11.28
C PRO A 158 -5.43 -10.34 10.33
N SER A 159 -5.88 -9.08 10.36
CA SER A 159 -6.94 -8.53 9.52
C SER A 159 -6.40 -7.64 8.39
N ASN A 160 -5.13 -7.82 8.00
CA ASN A 160 -4.56 -7.09 6.87
C ASN A 160 -5.01 -7.69 5.52
N GLY A 161 -6.08 -7.13 4.94
CA GLY A 161 -6.62 -7.59 3.65
C GLY A 161 -5.65 -7.43 2.47
N GLY A 162 -4.70 -6.49 2.56
CA GLY A 162 -3.63 -6.32 1.58
C GLY A 162 -2.65 -7.49 1.57
N ALA A 163 -2.30 -8.03 2.75
CA ALA A 163 -1.46 -9.22 2.87
C ALA A 163 -2.11 -10.44 2.22
N TYR A 164 -3.38 -10.74 2.58
CA TYR A 164 -4.13 -11.84 1.98
C TYR A 164 -4.27 -11.70 0.46
N SER A 165 -4.51 -10.49 -0.04
CA SER A 165 -4.56 -10.23 -1.49
C SER A 165 -3.22 -10.56 -2.17
N ASN A 166 -2.09 -10.16 -1.57
CA ASN A 166 -0.78 -10.44 -2.16
C ASN A 166 -0.38 -11.92 -2.04
N ILE A 167 -0.78 -12.62 -0.97
CA ILE A 167 -0.64 -14.09 -0.86
C ILE A 167 -1.46 -14.77 -1.98
N GLY A 168 -2.68 -14.31 -2.24
CA GLY A 168 -3.49 -14.80 -3.35
C GLY A 168 -2.80 -14.59 -4.71
N ILE A 169 -2.22 -13.41 -4.94
CA ILE A 169 -1.45 -13.12 -6.16
C ILE A 169 -0.21 -14.02 -6.28
N LEU A 170 0.49 -14.26 -5.17
CA LEU A 170 1.63 -15.17 -5.11
C LEU A 170 1.21 -16.59 -5.53
N TYR A 171 0.15 -17.14 -4.95
CA TYR A 171 -0.33 -18.47 -5.33
C TYR A 171 -0.87 -18.51 -6.76
N TYR A 172 -1.52 -17.45 -7.23
CA TYR A 172 -1.95 -17.34 -8.63
C TYR A 172 -0.74 -17.40 -9.59
N LYS A 173 0.37 -16.73 -9.26
CA LYS A 173 1.63 -16.78 -10.03
C LYS A 173 2.24 -18.19 -10.04
N GLN A 174 2.07 -18.95 -8.97
CA GLN A 174 2.46 -20.35 -8.87
C GLN A 174 1.44 -21.33 -9.50
N GLU A 175 0.38 -20.83 -10.15
CA GLU A 175 -0.73 -21.61 -10.70
C GLU A 175 -1.50 -22.46 -9.67
N LYS A 176 -1.33 -22.15 -8.38
CA LYS A 176 -2.04 -22.74 -7.24
C LYS A 176 -3.38 -22.04 -7.03
N TYR A 177 -4.30 -22.23 -7.97
CA TYR A 177 -5.52 -21.44 -8.05
C TYR A 177 -6.46 -21.63 -6.86
N LYS A 178 -6.49 -22.82 -6.23
CA LYS A 178 -7.35 -23.08 -5.06
C LYS A 178 -6.86 -22.32 -3.84
N GLU A 179 -5.57 -22.37 -3.55
CA GLU A 179 -4.92 -21.64 -2.47
C GLU A 179 -5.00 -20.12 -2.69
N ALA A 180 -4.89 -19.68 -3.95
CA ALA A 180 -5.12 -18.30 -4.33
C ALA A 180 -6.55 -17.85 -4.03
N ILE A 181 -7.56 -18.65 -4.41
CA ILE A 181 -8.98 -18.36 -4.12
C ILE A 181 -9.19 -18.22 -2.61
N THR A 182 -8.74 -19.17 -1.80
CA THR A 182 -8.88 -19.09 -0.33
C THR A 182 -8.26 -17.81 0.23
N SER A 183 -7.10 -17.40 -0.28
CA SER A 183 -6.45 -16.16 0.16
C SER A 183 -7.24 -14.92 -0.27
N PHE A 184 -7.81 -14.92 -1.48
CA PHE A 184 -8.69 -13.83 -1.92
C PHE A 184 -10.02 -13.80 -1.16
N ASP A 185 -10.57 -14.95 -0.76
CA ASP A 185 -11.76 -15.02 0.08
C ASP A 185 -11.51 -14.32 1.42
N GLN A 186 -10.39 -14.59 2.08
CA GLN A 186 -9.99 -13.91 3.32
C GLN A 186 -9.83 -12.40 3.11
N ALA A 187 -9.25 -11.96 1.99
CA ALA A 187 -9.15 -10.54 1.66
C ALA A 187 -10.53 -9.88 1.48
N LEU A 188 -11.49 -10.61 0.89
CA LEU A 188 -12.84 -10.12 0.61
C LEU A 188 -13.79 -10.20 1.82
N GLU A 189 -13.52 -11.09 2.77
CA GLU A 189 -14.17 -11.06 4.10
C GLU A 189 -13.80 -9.78 4.85
N ILE A 190 -12.54 -9.33 4.74
CA ILE A 190 -12.05 -8.11 5.38
C ILE A 190 -12.55 -6.85 4.65
N ASP A 191 -12.46 -6.84 3.33
CA ASP A 191 -12.93 -5.75 2.47
C ASP A 191 -13.63 -6.31 1.22
N PRO A 192 -14.97 -6.41 1.24
CA PRO A 192 -15.76 -6.88 0.10
C PRO A 192 -15.62 -6.00 -1.16
N SER A 193 -15.09 -4.78 -1.02
CA SER A 193 -14.86 -3.83 -2.11
C SER A 193 -13.43 -3.88 -2.67
N ASN A 194 -12.59 -4.80 -2.20
CA ASN A 194 -11.23 -4.96 -2.68
C ASN A 194 -11.21 -5.43 -4.15
N THR A 195 -11.09 -4.46 -5.05
CA THR A 195 -11.11 -4.66 -6.50
C THR A 195 -9.98 -5.55 -7.01
N ILE A 196 -8.83 -5.55 -6.33
CA ILE A 196 -7.67 -6.40 -6.66
C ILE A 196 -8.01 -7.85 -6.33
N ALA A 197 -8.54 -8.13 -5.14
CA ALA A 197 -8.92 -9.47 -4.74
C ALA A 197 -10.06 -10.03 -5.61
N LEU A 198 -11.13 -9.25 -5.86
CA LEU A 198 -12.22 -9.65 -6.76
C LEU A 198 -11.70 -10.00 -8.16
N TYR A 199 -10.88 -9.12 -8.75
CA TYR A 199 -10.39 -9.35 -10.11
C TYR A 199 -9.51 -10.61 -10.19
N ASN A 200 -8.57 -10.77 -9.27
CA ASN A 200 -7.66 -11.91 -9.31
C ASN A 200 -8.34 -13.23 -8.91
N ARG A 201 -9.33 -13.23 -8.01
CA ARG A 201 -10.16 -14.42 -7.74
C ARG A 201 -10.97 -14.82 -8.96
N GLY A 202 -11.56 -13.84 -9.66
CA GLY A 202 -12.18 -14.06 -10.97
C GLY A 202 -11.22 -14.65 -12.00
N MET A 203 -9.95 -14.22 -12.02
CA MET A 203 -8.92 -14.81 -12.88
C MET A 203 -8.58 -16.26 -12.48
N CYS A 204 -8.57 -16.61 -11.19
CA CYS A 204 -8.42 -17.99 -10.74
C CYS A 204 -9.56 -18.89 -11.22
N TYR A 205 -10.81 -18.41 -11.13
CA TYR A 205 -11.97 -19.12 -11.64
C TYR A 205 -11.92 -19.28 -13.17
N TYR A 206 -11.55 -18.21 -13.89
CA TYR A 206 -11.34 -18.25 -15.34
C TYR A 206 -10.29 -19.29 -15.75
N LYS A 207 -9.16 -19.38 -15.03
CA LYS A 207 -8.10 -20.37 -15.29
C LYS A 207 -8.52 -21.82 -15.05
N GLN A 208 -9.54 -22.02 -14.22
CA GLN A 208 -10.15 -23.33 -13.94
C GLN A 208 -11.43 -23.59 -14.77
N ASP A 209 -11.77 -22.70 -15.71
CA ASP A 209 -13.00 -22.72 -16.51
C ASP A 209 -14.31 -22.69 -15.70
N ILE A 210 -14.25 -22.11 -14.50
CA ILE A 210 -15.40 -21.91 -13.61
C ILE A 210 -16.06 -20.57 -13.99
N LYS A 211 -16.82 -20.59 -15.09
CA LYS A 211 -17.36 -19.38 -15.72
C LYS A 211 -18.32 -18.55 -14.85
N PRO A 212 -19.31 -19.12 -14.14
CA PRO A 212 -20.29 -18.32 -13.38
C PRO A 212 -19.64 -17.46 -12.30
N GLU A 213 -18.76 -18.05 -11.49
CA GLU A 213 -18.06 -17.42 -10.38
C GLU A 213 -17.05 -16.38 -10.90
N ALA A 214 -16.31 -16.70 -11.98
CA ALA A 214 -15.42 -15.74 -12.64
C ALA A 214 -16.19 -14.48 -13.07
N CYS A 215 -17.33 -14.67 -13.74
CA CYS A 215 -18.13 -13.56 -14.24
C CYS A 215 -18.76 -12.73 -13.12
N LEU A 216 -19.22 -13.38 -12.03
CA LEU A 216 -19.73 -12.69 -10.85
C LEU A 216 -18.68 -11.71 -10.28
N ASP A 217 -17.45 -12.20 -10.09
CA ASP A 217 -16.33 -11.41 -9.57
C ASP A 217 -15.91 -10.29 -10.52
N PHE A 218 -15.86 -10.56 -11.83
CA PHE A 218 -15.54 -9.53 -12.83
C PHE A 218 -16.61 -8.43 -12.86
N HIS A 219 -17.89 -8.78 -12.82
CA HIS A 219 -18.99 -7.81 -12.72
C HIS A 219 -18.88 -6.96 -11.45
N HIS A 220 -18.57 -7.57 -10.31
CA HIS A 220 -18.42 -6.84 -9.05
C HIS A 220 -17.22 -5.87 -9.11
N SER A 221 -16.05 -6.35 -9.52
CA SER A 221 -14.84 -5.52 -9.63
C SER A 221 -15.03 -4.38 -10.66
N CYS A 222 -15.72 -4.63 -11.77
CA CYS A 222 -16.04 -3.61 -12.77
C CYS A 222 -16.95 -2.49 -12.23
N ARG A 223 -17.97 -2.82 -11.41
CA ARG A 223 -18.81 -1.80 -10.73
C ARG A 223 -18.01 -0.89 -9.80
N LEU A 224 -16.88 -1.39 -9.30
CA LEU A 224 -15.94 -0.65 -8.47
C LEU A 224 -14.81 0.01 -9.29
N ASN A 225 -15.06 0.24 -10.59
CA ASN A 225 -14.18 0.93 -11.55
C ASN A 225 -12.91 0.16 -11.94
N ASN A 226 -12.86 -1.16 -11.79
CA ASN A 226 -11.75 -1.96 -12.34
C ASN A 226 -11.95 -2.20 -13.85
N THR A 227 -11.22 -1.43 -14.67
CA THR A 227 -11.32 -1.49 -16.14
C THR A 227 -10.88 -2.83 -16.73
N ASN A 228 -9.94 -3.54 -16.10
CA ASN A 228 -9.52 -4.87 -16.55
C ASN A 228 -10.63 -5.91 -16.33
N ALA A 229 -11.34 -5.82 -15.21
CA ALA A 229 -12.51 -6.65 -14.97
C ALA A 229 -13.62 -6.39 -15.99
N CYS A 230 -13.87 -5.11 -16.34
CA CYS A 230 -14.84 -4.76 -17.38
C CYS A 230 -14.49 -5.38 -18.75
N LYS A 231 -13.20 -5.41 -19.12
CA LYS A 231 -12.73 -6.09 -20.35
C LYS A 231 -12.97 -7.60 -20.31
N MET A 232 -12.77 -8.23 -19.15
CA MET A 232 -13.02 -9.68 -19.00
C MET A 232 -14.50 -10.03 -19.22
N ILE A 233 -15.43 -9.17 -18.77
CA ILE A 233 -16.87 -9.38 -19.01
C ILE A 233 -17.16 -9.46 -20.51
N ILE A 234 -16.65 -8.50 -21.29
CA ILE A 234 -16.89 -8.41 -22.74
C ILE A 234 -16.25 -9.59 -23.50
N THR A 235 -15.10 -10.08 -23.04
CA THR A 235 -14.32 -11.08 -23.78
C THR A 235 -14.64 -12.52 -23.39
N TYR A 236 -15.08 -12.76 -22.16
CA TYR A 236 -15.30 -14.09 -21.59
C TYR A 236 -16.76 -14.34 -21.20
N CYS A 237 -17.41 -13.38 -20.53
CA CYS A 237 -18.74 -13.60 -19.95
C CYS A 237 -19.87 -13.50 -20.98
N THR A 238 -19.73 -12.64 -21.99
CA THR A 238 -20.75 -12.43 -23.03
C THR A 238 -20.63 -13.38 -24.24
N LYS A 239 -19.54 -14.14 -24.35
CA LYS A 239 -19.43 -15.17 -25.40
C LYS A 239 -20.45 -16.27 -25.11
N GLN A 240 -21.46 -16.38 -25.99
CA GLN A 240 -22.41 -17.49 -25.98
C GLN A 240 -21.65 -18.80 -26.21
N VAL A 241 -21.96 -19.81 -25.40
CA VAL A 241 -21.59 -21.20 -25.69
C VAL A 241 -22.41 -21.56 -26.94
N LYS A 242 -21.72 -21.86 -28.04
CA LYS A 242 -22.35 -22.41 -29.25
C LYS A 242 -22.77 -23.85 -28.99
#